data_AF-A0A7C4H193-F1
#
_entry.id   AF-A0A7C4H193-F1
#
_cell.length_a   1.000
_cell.length_b   1.000
_cell.length_c   1.000
_cell.angle_alpha   90.00
_cell.angle_beta   90.00
_cell.angle_gamma   90.00
#
_symmetry.space_group_name_H-M   'P 1'
#
loop_
_entity.id
_entity.type
_entity.pdbx_description
1 polymer ?
#
loop_
_entity_poly.entity_id
_entity_poly.type
_entity_poly.pdbx_seq_one_letter_code
_entity_poly.pdbx_strand_id
1 'polypeptide(L)'
;ARIDPKFWEMFPEIHYYSKMGKDFFIKQYEKVLLHELGHTISLPHCNNIECVMRYSNSPIELYSKGEDYCKKCWEYLKNHFL
;
A
#
# COMPACT_ATOMS: atom_id res chain seq x y z
N ALA A 1 0.20 -12.98 15.36
CA ALA A 1 1.49 -13.62 15.65
C ALA A 1 2.47 -12.53 16.09
N ARG A 2 3.17 -12.68 17.22
CA ARG A 2 4.26 -11.77 17.61
C ARG A 2 5.54 -12.32 16.98
N ILE A 3 6.06 -11.59 16.00
CA ILE A 3 7.42 -11.81 15.48
C ILE A 3 8.37 -11.17 16.48
N ASP A 4 9.43 -11.88 16.86
CA ASP A 4 10.49 -11.34 17.73
C ASP A 4 11.05 -10.05 17.10
N PRO A 5 11.13 -8.92 17.82
CA PRO A 5 11.71 -7.68 17.29
C PRO A 5 13.11 -7.86 16.67
N LYS A 6 13.92 -8.80 17.17
CA LYS A 6 15.25 -9.12 16.63
C LYS A 6 15.22 -9.70 15.22
N PHE A 7 14.10 -10.31 14.80
CA PHE A 7 13.93 -10.78 13.43
C PHE A 7 14.17 -9.65 12.41
N TRP A 8 13.75 -8.43 12.75
CA TRP A 8 13.88 -7.27 11.87
C TRP A 8 15.30 -6.71 11.83
N GLU A 9 16.15 -6.98 12.83
CA GLU A 9 17.55 -6.54 12.85
C GLU A 9 18.38 -7.20 11.75
N MET A 10 17.93 -8.35 11.22
CA MET A 10 18.59 -9.05 10.12
C MET A 10 18.36 -8.41 8.75
N PHE A 11 17.44 -7.44 8.64
CA PHE A 11 17.06 -6.78 7.40
C PHE A 11 17.22 -5.26 7.58
N PRO A 12 18.37 -4.67 7.21
CA PRO A 12 18.68 -3.25 7.46
C PRO A 12 17.58 -2.29 6.98
N GLU A 13 16.97 -2.59 5.84
CA GLU A 13 15.88 -1.81 5.26
C GLU A 13 14.64 -1.88 6.14
N ILE A 14 14.27 -3.07 6.63
CA ILE A 14 13.09 -3.23 7.48
C ILE A 14 13.33 -2.65 8.88
N HIS A 15 14.53 -2.81 9.42
CA HIS A 15 14.95 -2.21 10.70
C HIS A 15 14.89 -0.68 10.66
N TYR A 16 15.21 -0.06 9.52
CA TYR A 16 15.08 1.38 9.36
C TYR A 16 13.61 1.81 9.53
N TYR A 17 12.69 1.17 8.81
CA TYR A 17 11.27 1.53 8.84
C TYR A 17 10.56 1.12 10.14
N SER A 18 11.05 0.10 10.87
CA SER A 18 10.46 -0.29 12.16
C SER A 18 10.53 0.82 13.21
N LYS A 19 11.41 1.82 13.02
CA LYS A 19 11.55 2.99 13.90
C LYS A 19 10.53 4.10 13.61
N MET A 20 9.79 4.05 12.50
CA MET A 20 8.86 5.12 12.10
C MET A 20 7.59 5.19 12.97
N GLY A 21 7.31 4.16 13.77
CA GLY A 21 6.22 4.17 14.73
C GLY A 21 4.83 3.92 14.14
N LYS A 22 3.81 4.00 15.00
CA LYS A 22 2.43 3.55 14.70
C LYS A 22 1.81 4.27 13.51
N ASP A 23 1.93 5.60 13.44
CA ASP A 23 1.25 6.41 12.43
C ASP A 23 1.76 6.11 11.02
N PHE A 24 3.06 5.84 10.88
CA PHE A 24 3.63 5.37 9.62
C PHE A 24 2.98 4.06 9.16
N PHE A 25 2.83 3.08 10.05
CA PHE A 25 2.26 1.78 9.70
C PHE A 25 0.74 1.84 9.46
N ILE A 26 0.00 2.72 10.16
CA ILE A 26 -1.41 2.96 9.85
C ILE A 26 -1.57 3.44 8.41
N LYS A 27 -0.74 4.40 7.99
CA LYS A 27 -0.75 4.89 6.62
C LYS A 27 -0.48 3.80 5.59
N GLN A 28 0.45 2.87 5.86
CA GLN A 28 0.70 1.75 4.94
C GLN A 28 -0.42 0.73 4.94
N TYR A 29 -1.06 0.51 6.09
CA TYR A 29 -2.25 -0.33 6.21
C TYR A 29 -3.42 0.24 5.40
N GLU A 30 -3.66 1.55 5.46
CA GLU A 30 -4.68 2.22 4.65
C GLU A 30 -4.43 2.03 3.14
N LYS A 31 -3.17 2.15 2.70
CA LYS A 31 -2.80 1.88 1.29
C LYS A 31 -3.11 0.44 0.87
N VAL A 32 -2.80 -0.56 1.71
CA VAL A 32 -3.12 -1.96 1.39
C VAL A 32 -4.64 -2.17 1.39
N LEU A 33 -5.35 -1.62 2.38
CA LEU A 33 -6.79 -1.74 2.49
C LEU A 33 -7.51 -1.18 1.25
N LEU A 34 -7.14 0.03 0.80
CA LEU A 34 -7.69 0.63 -0.42
C LEU A 34 -7.31 -0.17 -1.68
N HIS A 35 -6.09 -0.70 -1.76
CA HIS A 35 -5.66 -1.54 -2.87
C HIS A 35 -6.52 -2.80 -3.03
N GLU A 36 -6.68 -3.55 -1.94
CA GLU A 36 -7.48 -4.77 -1.95
C GLU A 36 -8.97 -4.47 -2.13
N LEU A 37 -9.47 -3.38 -1.53
CA LEU A 37 -10.84 -2.92 -1.76
C LEU A 37 -11.07 -2.66 -3.26
N GLY A 38 -10.14 -1.98 -3.95
CA GLY A 38 -10.18 -1.80 -5.40
C GLY A 38 -10.29 -3.13 -6.14
N HIS A 39 -9.53 -4.14 -5.74
CA HIS A 39 -9.65 -5.48 -6.33
C HIS A 39 -10.99 -6.16 -6.05
N THR A 40 -11.59 -5.98 -4.87
CA THR A 40 -12.93 -6.54 -4.58
C THR A 40 -14.02 -6.00 -5.52
N ILE A 41 -13.80 -4.80 -6.09
CA ILE A 41 -14.69 -4.15 -7.07
C ILE A 41 -14.12 -4.19 -8.50
N SER A 42 -13.28 -5.19 -8.79
CA SER A 42 -12.72 -5.48 -10.12
C SER A 42 -11.81 -4.41 -10.73
N LEU A 43 -11.29 -3.47 -9.93
CA LEU A 43 -10.30 -2.50 -10.41
C LEU A 43 -8.93 -3.19 -10.59
N PRO A 44 -8.33 -3.18 -11.80
CA PRO A 44 -7.03 -3.80 -12.04
C PRO A 44 -5.88 -2.95 -11.48
N HIS A 45 -4.69 -3.54 -11.45
CA HIS A 45 -3.47 -2.81 -11.11
C HIS A 45 -3.26 -1.58 -12.00
N CYS A 46 -2.67 -0.54 -11.43
CA CYS A 46 -2.32 0.70 -12.11
C CYS A 46 -0.80 0.85 -12.25
N ASN A 47 -0.34 1.37 -13.39
CA ASN A 47 1.09 1.66 -13.59
C ASN A 47 1.53 3.02 -13.03
N ASN A 48 0.59 3.85 -12.56
CA ASN A 48 0.88 5.14 -11.96
C ASN A 48 1.42 4.96 -10.53
N ILE A 49 2.65 5.41 -10.26
CA ILE A 49 3.27 5.32 -8.94
C ILE A 49 2.51 6.11 -7.86
N GLU A 50 1.84 7.19 -8.24
CA GLU A 50 1.00 8.01 -7.35
C GLU A 50 -0.38 7.38 -7.07
N CYS A 51 -0.63 6.15 -7.56
CA CYS A 51 -1.90 5.46 -7.35
C CYS A 51 -1.76 4.33 -6.33
N VAL A 52 -2.72 4.23 -5.42
CA VAL A 52 -2.80 3.12 -4.45
C VAL A 52 -2.94 1.75 -5.12
N MET A 53 -3.49 1.70 -6.34
CA MET A 53 -3.57 0.48 -7.17
C MET A 53 -2.25 0.08 -7.83
N ARG A 54 -1.14 0.80 -7.60
CA ARG A 54 0.17 0.33 -8.02
C ARG A 54 0.49 -0.96 -7.29
N TYR A 55 0.81 -2.00 -8.06
CA TYR A 55 1.29 -3.27 -7.54
C TYR A 55 2.58 -3.04 -6.73
N SER A 56 2.77 -3.76 -5.62
CA SER A 56 3.96 -3.65 -4.77
C SER A 56 4.47 -5.04 -4.43
N ASN A 57 5.70 -5.37 -4.82
CA ASN A 57 6.36 -6.64 -4.47
C ASN A 57 7.11 -6.58 -3.13
N SER A 58 7.26 -5.38 -2.57
CA SER A 58 8.05 -5.15 -1.38
C SER A 58 7.45 -4.04 -0.51
N PRO A 59 7.79 -4.00 0.79
CA PRO A 59 7.40 -2.89 1.66
C PRO A 59 7.91 -1.54 1.13
N ILE A 60 9.11 -1.48 0.55
CA ILE A 60 9.67 -0.25 0.00
C ILE A 60 8.79 0.28 -1.15
N GLU A 61 8.35 -0.60 -2.05
CA GLU A 61 7.40 -0.23 -3.12
C GLU A 61 6.05 0.26 -2.54
N LEU A 62 5.52 -0.42 -1.51
CA LEU A 62 4.30 0.00 -0.80
C LEU A 62 4.47 1.39 -0.17
N TYR A 63 5.62 1.67 0.44
CA TYR A 63 5.89 2.94 1.09
C TYR A 63 5.99 4.07 0.06
N SER A 64 6.51 3.76 -1.13
CA SER A 64 6.70 4.72 -2.22
C SER A 64 5.45 5.05 -3.03
N LYS A 65 4.44 4.16 -3.07
CA LYS A 65 3.23 4.43 -3.87
C LYS A 65 2.31 5.46 -3.21
N GLY A 66 1.46 6.10 -4.02
CA GLY A 66 0.48 7.07 -3.56
C GLY A 66 -0.55 6.50 -2.58
N GLU A 67 -1.25 7.42 -1.90
CA GLU A 67 -2.18 7.11 -0.80
C GLU A 67 -3.63 6.92 -1.24
N ASP A 68 -3.97 7.36 -2.46
CA ASP A 68 -5.34 7.33 -2.99
C ASP A 68 -5.35 6.82 -4.44
N TYR A 69 -6.54 6.56 -4.97
CA TYR A 69 -6.74 6.25 -6.37
C TYR A 69 -6.39 7.46 -7.24
N CYS A 70 -5.65 7.23 -8.34
CA CYS A 70 -5.46 8.28 -9.34
C CYS A 70 -6.77 8.61 -10.06
N LYS A 71 -6.80 9.74 -10.79
CA LYS A 71 -7.97 10.18 -11.57
C LYS A 71 -8.59 9.07 -12.43
N LYS A 72 -7.77 8.28 -13.14
CA LYS A 72 -8.26 7.18 -14.00
C LYS A 72 -8.94 6.06 -13.22
N CYS A 73 -8.41 5.72 -12.04
CA CYS A 73 -8.99 4.71 -11.18
C CYS A 73 -10.30 5.20 -10.56
N TRP A 74 -10.36 6.45 -10.11
CA TRP A 74 -11.61 7.06 -9.65
C TRP A 74 -12.68 7.11 -10.75
N GLU A 75 -12.30 7.47 -11.97
CA GLU A 75 -13.21 7.45 -13.14
C GLU A 75 -13.72 6.04 -13.44
N TYR A 76 -12.87 5.01 -13.35
CA TYR A 76 -13.29 3.62 -13.51
C TYR A 76 -14.35 3.23 -12.46
N LEU A 77 -14.09 3.52 -11.17
CA LEU A 77 -15.01 3.19 -10.08
C LEU A 77 -16.36 3.90 -10.24
N LYS A 78 -16.35 5.16 -10.66
CA LYS A 78 -17.56 5.94 -10.96
C LYS A 78 -18.40 5.40 -12.11
N ASN A 79 -17.79 4.68 -13.05
CA ASN A 79 -18.52 4.17 -14.21
C ASN A 79 -19.05 2.75 -14.02
N HIS A 80 -18.54 2.02 -13.02
CA HIS A 80 -18.82 0.59 -12.83
C HIS A 80 -19.48 0.26 -11.48
N PHE A 81 -19.56 1.22 -10.54
CA PHE A 81 -19.98 0.90 -9.18
C PHE A 81 -20.72 2.03 -8.43
N LEU A 82 -20.42 3.30 -8.72
CA LEU A 82 -21.12 4.48 -8.16
C LEU A 82 -22.07 5.07 -9.18
#